data_AF-A0A4R1W6S1-F1
#
_entry.id   AF-A0A4R1W6S1-F1
#
_cell.length_a   1.000
_cell.length_b   1.000
_cell.length_c   1.000
_cell.angle_alpha   90.00
_cell.angle_beta   90.00
_cell.angle_gamma   90.00
#
_symmetry.space_group_name_H-M   'P 1'
#
loop_
_entity.id
_entity.type
_entity.pdbx_description
1 polymer ?
#
loop_
_entity_poly.entity_id
_entity_poly.type
_entity_poly.pdbx_seq_one_letter_code
_entity_poly.pdbx_strand_id
1 'polypeptide(L)'
;MQEDAAGAGLHVAFAGSLGDLPAAEGRSLGDVVMLDCPVIDAATLAALARLDLRAAGGDTRLIVSTSVEMLDEVFACMDMSMPVLLVDPNRAERVIALGQVMAGFPAARLRELSEDDRLMLLRLSEQVGQIAGHMDRLAPAGPARAGRSGASAEAPDFAGNGPPYAAKDPSFLSDARMLRRIIRQRQLRARFIEGDLFADPAWDMLLDLAAARAEGKQVSVTSLCIASAVPPTTALRWIGQLVEAGLFQRVCDENDRRRAFIELTDQAVDRLARYFGEIALTQPVPV
;
A
#
# COMPACT_ATOMS: atom_id res chain seq x y z
N MET A 1 -15.96 -16.12 10.86
CA MET A 1 -15.46 -15.86 9.49
C MET A 1 -16.48 -16.16 8.40
N GLN A 2 -17.33 -17.20 8.50
CA GLN A 2 -18.34 -17.51 7.48
C GLN A 2 -19.28 -16.31 7.18
N GLU A 3 -19.78 -15.64 8.22
CA GLU A 3 -20.61 -14.44 8.07
C GLU A 3 -19.86 -13.26 7.44
N ASP A 4 -18.54 -13.20 7.59
CA ASP A 4 -17.71 -12.15 7.01
C ASP A 4 -17.57 -12.38 5.50
N ALA A 5 -17.36 -13.63 5.08
CA ALA A 5 -17.36 -14.01 3.67
C ALA A 5 -18.73 -13.82 3.00
N ALA A 6 -19.81 -14.24 3.66
CA ALA A 6 -21.16 -14.03 3.15
C ALA A 6 -21.50 -12.53 3.05
N GLY A 7 -21.14 -11.74 4.06
CA GLY A 7 -21.33 -10.28 4.05
C GLY A 7 -20.52 -9.55 2.97
N ALA A 8 -19.41 -10.14 2.52
CA ALA A 8 -18.62 -9.65 1.39
C ALA A 8 -19.14 -10.10 0.01
N GLY A 9 -20.26 -10.84 -0.03
CA GLY A 9 -20.86 -11.34 -1.26
C GLY A 9 -20.16 -12.58 -1.86
N LEU A 10 -19.37 -13.30 -1.06
CA LEU A 10 -18.73 -14.54 -1.50
C LEU A 10 -19.63 -15.75 -1.25
N HIS A 11 -19.56 -16.72 -2.17
CA HIS A 11 -20.17 -18.03 -1.95
C HIS A 11 -19.26 -18.90 -1.09
N VAL A 12 -19.75 -19.30 0.09
CA VAL A 12 -19.00 -20.19 0.99
C VAL A 12 -19.18 -21.63 0.54
N ALA A 13 -18.19 -22.17 -0.17
CA ALA A 13 -18.19 -23.56 -0.63
C ALA A 13 -18.02 -24.59 0.50
N PHE A 14 -17.28 -24.23 1.57
CA PHE A 14 -17.03 -25.08 2.73
C PHE A 14 -16.69 -24.25 3.96
N ALA A 15 -17.13 -24.70 5.14
CA ALA A 15 -16.71 -24.19 6.44
C ALA A 15 -16.61 -25.38 7.42
N GLY A 16 -15.49 -25.48 8.15
CA GLY A 16 -15.21 -26.61 9.03
C GLY A 16 -13.89 -26.44 9.79
N SER A 17 -13.45 -27.50 10.47
CA SER A 17 -12.19 -27.48 11.22
C SER A 17 -10.99 -27.67 10.29
N LEU A 18 -9.86 -27.04 10.63
CA LEU A 18 -8.59 -27.25 9.92
C LEU A 18 -8.15 -28.73 9.96
N GLY A 19 -8.51 -29.45 11.03
CA GLY A 19 -8.22 -30.88 11.17
C GLY A 19 -8.93 -31.78 10.15
N ASP A 20 -9.95 -31.27 9.44
CA ASP A 20 -10.71 -32.02 8.44
C ASP A 20 -10.08 -31.92 7.03
N LEU A 21 -9.07 -31.04 6.85
CA LEU A 21 -8.34 -30.88 5.58
C LEU A 21 -7.63 -32.15 5.05
N PRO A 22 -7.05 -33.03 5.89
CA PRO A 22 -6.43 -34.28 5.41
C PRO A 22 -7.44 -35.21 4.72
N ALA A 23 -8.70 -35.24 5.18
CA ALA A 23 -9.77 -36.00 4.51
C ALA A 23 -10.25 -35.34 3.21
N ALA A 24 -9.83 -34.10 2.94
CA ALA A 24 -10.14 -33.31 1.75
C ALA A 24 -8.99 -33.31 0.70
N GLU A 25 -7.99 -34.18 0.84
CA GLU A 25 -6.98 -34.46 -0.19
C GLU A 25 -7.68 -34.92 -1.47
N GLY A 26 -7.80 -34.01 -2.45
CA GLY A 26 -8.52 -34.23 -3.71
C GLY A 26 -9.58 -33.17 -4.03
N ARG A 27 -10.02 -32.37 -3.04
CA ARG A 27 -10.85 -31.18 -3.30
C ARG A 27 -9.98 -30.03 -3.78
N SER A 28 -10.40 -29.36 -4.85
CA SER A 28 -9.80 -28.07 -5.24
C SER A 28 -9.94 -27.10 -4.08
N LEU A 29 -8.86 -26.36 -3.78
CA LEU A 29 -8.97 -25.19 -2.93
C LEU A 29 -9.83 -24.15 -3.68
N GLY A 30 -10.63 -23.39 -2.94
CA GLY A 30 -11.38 -22.26 -3.51
C GLY A 30 -10.45 -21.12 -3.91
N ASP A 31 -11.01 -20.06 -4.46
CA ASP A 31 -10.25 -18.85 -4.80
C ASP A 31 -9.64 -18.21 -3.53
N VAL A 32 -10.41 -18.20 -2.42
CA VAL A 32 -9.98 -17.65 -1.14
C VAL A 32 -10.25 -18.65 -0.02
N VAL A 33 -9.29 -18.81 0.90
CA VAL A 33 -9.44 -19.60 2.13
C VAL A 33 -9.15 -18.71 3.33
N MET A 34 -10.09 -18.67 4.28
CA MET A 34 -9.95 -17.94 5.53
C MET A 34 -9.75 -18.93 6.69
N LEU A 35 -8.73 -18.70 7.52
CA LEU A 35 -8.36 -19.54 8.65
C LEU A 35 -8.38 -18.74 9.94
N ASP A 36 -8.97 -19.31 11.00
CA ASP A 36 -8.96 -18.73 12.34
C ASP A 36 -8.14 -19.63 13.27
N CYS A 37 -6.94 -19.20 13.65
CA CYS A 37 -5.94 -19.98 14.37
C CYS A 37 -5.36 -19.20 15.55
N PRO A 38 -6.17 -18.79 16.55
CA PRO A 38 -5.68 -18.05 17.72
C PRO A 38 -4.85 -18.92 18.69
N VAL A 39 -4.97 -20.25 18.59
CA VAL A 39 -4.17 -21.22 19.34
C VAL A 39 -3.77 -22.33 18.38
N ILE A 40 -2.50 -22.73 18.41
CA ILE A 40 -1.95 -23.71 17.47
C ILE A 40 -1.24 -24.82 18.24
N ASP A 41 -1.69 -26.04 18.03
CA ASP A 41 -0.99 -27.24 18.43
C ASP A 41 -0.20 -27.83 17.25
N ALA A 42 0.59 -28.88 17.52
CA ALA A 42 1.41 -29.52 16.50
C ALA A 42 0.59 -30.06 15.31
N ALA A 43 -0.65 -30.51 15.54
CA ALA A 43 -1.52 -31.03 14.50
C ALA A 43 -2.02 -29.90 13.58
N THR A 44 -2.41 -28.77 14.17
CA THR A 44 -2.84 -27.56 13.46
C THR A 44 -1.69 -26.99 12.64
N LEU A 45 -0.48 -26.90 13.22
CA LEU A 45 0.71 -26.44 12.50
C LEU A 45 1.02 -27.33 11.29
N ALA A 46 0.95 -28.66 11.45
CA ALA A 46 1.14 -29.60 10.33
C ALA A 46 0.06 -29.44 9.25
N ALA A 47 -1.18 -29.10 9.62
CA ALA A 47 -2.24 -28.82 8.66
C ALA A 47 -2.04 -27.49 7.92
N LEU A 48 -1.57 -26.44 8.61
CA LEU A 48 -1.19 -25.17 8.01
C LEU A 48 -0.06 -25.34 6.98
N ALA A 49 1.00 -26.07 7.32
CA ALA A 49 2.11 -26.35 6.41
C ALA A 49 1.65 -27.08 5.13
N ARG A 50 0.77 -28.09 5.27
CA ARG A 50 0.19 -28.80 4.11
C ARG A 50 -0.67 -27.89 3.25
N LEU A 51 -1.44 -27.00 3.86
CA LEU A 51 -2.28 -26.04 3.15
C LEU A 51 -1.44 -25.00 2.41
N ASP A 52 -0.38 -24.51 3.05
CA ASP A 52 0.58 -23.55 2.47
C ASP A 52 1.22 -24.11 1.21
N LEU A 53 1.76 -25.35 1.28
CA LEU A 53 2.33 -26.04 0.11
C LEU A 53 1.32 -26.22 -1.02
N ARG A 54 0.05 -26.50 -0.70
CA ARG A 54 -1.00 -26.65 -1.71
C ARG A 54 -1.39 -25.32 -2.35
N ALA A 55 -1.39 -24.23 -1.58
CA ALA A 55 -1.77 -22.91 -2.07
C ALA A 55 -0.65 -22.24 -2.88
N ALA A 56 0.63 -22.48 -2.55
CA ALA A 56 1.78 -21.86 -3.19
C ALA A 56 1.87 -22.06 -4.71
N GLY A 57 1.32 -23.17 -5.23
CA GLY A 57 1.35 -23.50 -6.66
C GLY A 57 0.10 -23.10 -7.45
N GLY A 58 -0.88 -22.42 -6.85
CA GLY A 58 -2.18 -22.13 -7.47
C GLY A 58 -2.66 -20.69 -7.29
N ASP A 59 -3.89 -20.42 -7.74
CA ASP A 59 -4.52 -19.09 -7.65
C ASP A 59 -5.21 -18.84 -6.30
N THR A 60 -5.17 -19.81 -5.38
CA THR A 60 -5.78 -19.69 -4.05
C THR A 60 -5.05 -18.67 -3.19
N ARG A 61 -5.81 -17.76 -2.59
CA ARG A 61 -5.31 -16.76 -1.63
C ARG A 61 -5.71 -17.14 -0.22
N LEU A 62 -4.73 -17.15 0.69
CA LEU A 62 -4.95 -17.47 2.10
C LEU A 62 -5.04 -16.19 2.94
N ILE A 63 -6.00 -16.15 3.86
CA ILE A 63 -6.12 -15.14 4.92
C ILE A 63 -6.14 -15.87 6.25
N VAL A 64 -5.24 -15.52 7.16
CA VAL A 64 -5.09 -16.22 8.45
C VAL A 64 -5.23 -15.21 9.58
N SER A 65 -6.25 -15.39 10.41
CA SER A 65 -6.31 -14.76 11.73
C SER A 65 -5.53 -15.60 12.73
N THR A 66 -4.64 -14.95 13.47
CA THR A 66 -3.84 -15.54 14.54
C THR A 66 -3.80 -14.60 15.74
N SER A 67 -3.30 -15.06 16.88
CA SER A 67 -2.97 -14.19 18.01
C SER A 67 -1.54 -13.69 17.93
N VAL A 68 -1.20 -12.67 18.74
CA VAL A 68 0.19 -12.21 18.90
C VAL A 68 1.10 -13.36 19.35
N GLU A 69 0.64 -14.22 20.26
CA GLU A 69 1.44 -15.32 20.83
C GLU A 69 1.80 -16.40 19.82
N MET A 70 0.91 -16.66 18.83
CA MET A 70 1.10 -17.71 17.83
C MET A 70 1.62 -17.17 16.48
N LEU A 71 1.87 -15.86 16.38
CA LEU A 71 2.24 -15.22 15.12
C LEU A 71 3.54 -15.78 14.53
N ASP A 72 4.55 -15.98 15.36
CA ASP A 72 5.87 -16.44 14.90
C ASP A 72 5.78 -17.87 14.34
N GLU A 73 4.99 -18.75 14.98
CA GLU A 73 4.72 -20.10 14.51
C GLU A 73 3.96 -20.10 13.17
N VAL A 74 2.92 -19.28 13.03
CA VAL A 74 2.18 -19.15 11.76
C VAL A 74 3.07 -18.59 10.66
N PHE A 75 3.81 -17.53 10.96
CA PHE A 75 4.67 -16.85 9.99
C PHE A 75 5.78 -17.78 9.50
N ALA A 76 6.42 -18.53 10.39
CA ALA A 76 7.43 -19.51 10.02
C ALA A 76 6.88 -20.73 9.27
N CYS A 77 5.62 -21.11 9.54
CA CYS A 77 4.97 -22.26 8.93
C CYS A 77 4.43 -22.00 7.52
N MET A 78 4.15 -20.74 7.18
CA MET A 78 3.43 -20.37 5.95
C MET A 78 4.25 -19.42 5.07
N ASP A 79 5.44 -19.85 4.67
CA ASP A 79 6.39 -19.07 3.89
C ASP A 79 6.23 -19.23 2.37
N MET A 80 5.50 -20.24 1.90
CA MET A 80 5.39 -20.56 0.46
C MET A 80 4.21 -19.86 -0.23
N SER A 81 3.05 -19.77 0.41
CA SER A 81 1.83 -19.22 -0.20
C SER A 81 1.63 -17.71 0.02
N MET A 82 2.48 -17.10 0.84
CA MET A 82 2.41 -15.67 1.22
C MET A 82 1.00 -15.24 1.70
N PRO A 83 0.46 -15.85 2.77
CA PRO A 83 -0.87 -15.53 3.27
C PRO A 83 -0.97 -14.08 3.77
N VAL A 84 -2.18 -13.51 3.72
CA VAL A 84 -2.50 -12.30 4.48
C VAL A 84 -2.67 -12.69 5.95
N LEU A 85 -1.71 -12.31 6.78
CA LEU A 85 -1.76 -12.55 8.23
C LEU A 85 -2.42 -11.38 8.96
N LEU A 86 -3.37 -11.69 9.81
CA LEU A 86 -4.10 -10.76 10.66
C LEU A 86 -3.91 -11.15 12.12
N VAL A 87 -3.42 -10.22 12.94
CA VAL A 87 -3.09 -10.48 14.35
C VAL A 87 -4.17 -9.87 15.23
N ASP A 88 -4.81 -10.71 16.04
CA ASP A 88 -5.98 -10.38 16.88
C ASP A 88 -7.03 -9.50 16.17
N PRO A 89 -7.47 -9.86 14.95
CA PRO A 89 -8.28 -8.97 14.15
C PRO A 89 -9.73 -8.90 14.63
N ASN A 90 -10.28 -7.69 14.62
CA ASN A 90 -11.71 -7.49 14.72
C ASN A 90 -12.41 -7.83 13.39
N ARG A 91 -13.75 -7.81 13.41
CA ARG A 91 -14.56 -8.15 12.23
C ARG A 91 -14.27 -7.26 11.01
N ALA A 92 -14.12 -5.96 11.22
CA ALA A 92 -13.91 -5.01 10.13
C ALA A 92 -12.58 -5.26 9.42
N GLU A 93 -11.52 -5.57 10.18
CA GLU A 93 -10.21 -5.90 9.63
C GLU A 93 -10.23 -7.17 8.77
N ARG A 94 -10.96 -8.21 9.21
CA ARG A 94 -11.15 -9.43 8.40
C ARG A 94 -11.87 -9.14 7.09
N VAL A 95 -12.91 -8.30 7.12
CA VAL A 95 -13.66 -7.91 5.91
C VAL A 95 -12.80 -7.06 4.97
N ILE A 96 -11.98 -6.14 5.50
CA ILE A 96 -11.05 -5.33 4.70
C ILE A 96 -10.01 -6.22 4.02
N ALA A 97 -9.39 -7.15 4.77
CA ALA A 97 -8.41 -8.09 4.22
C ALA A 97 -9.01 -8.94 3.10
N LEU A 98 -10.25 -9.40 3.30
CA LEU A 98 -11.00 -10.15 2.29
C LEU A 98 -11.25 -9.30 1.03
N GLY A 99 -11.67 -8.04 1.21
CA GLY A 99 -11.84 -7.09 0.10
C GLY A 99 -10.54 -6.81 -0.67
N GLN A 100 -9.41 -6.69 0.01
CA GLN A 100 -8.09 -6.50 -0.61
C GLN A 100 -7.67 -7.70 -1.46
N VAL A 101 -7.84 -8.91 -0.90
CA VAL A 101 -7.59 -10.15 -1.64
C VAL A 101 -8.50 -10.25 -2.87
N MET A 102 -9.79 -9.91 -2.71
CA MET A 102 -10.74 -9.91 -3.82
C MET A 102 -10.37 -8.92 -4.94
N ALA A 103 -9.84 -7.74 -4.59
CA ALA A 103 -9.40 -6.74 -5.57
C ALA A 103 -8.18 -7.19 -6.38
N GLY A 104 -7.40 -8.17 -5.88
CA GLY A 104 -6.26 -8.74 -6.59
C GLY A 104 -6.62 -9.79 -7.65
N PHE A 105 -7.88 -10.25 -7.72
CA PHE A 105 -8.31 -11.15 -8.80
C PHE A 105 -8.58 -10.36 -10.08
N PRO A 106 -8.22 -10.91 -11.26
CA PRO A 106 -8.58 -10.30 -12.54
C PRO A 106 -10.09 -10.03 -12.62
N ALA A 107 -10.47 -8.85 -13.09
CA ALA A 107 -11.86 -8.45 -13.31
C ALA A 107 -12.51 -9.30 -14.43
N ALA A 108 -12.82 -10.55 -14.13
CA ALA A 108 -13.43 -11.50 -15.05
C ALA A 108 -14.51 -12.34 -14.37
N ARG A 109 -15.23 -11.77 -13.40
CA ARG A 109 -16.51 -12.33 -12.95
C ARG A 109 -17.55 -11.21 -12.94
N LEU A 110 -18.46 -11.26 -13.92
CA LEU A 110 -19.71 -10.53 -13.86
C LEU A 110 -20.34 -10.82 -12.50
N ARG A 111 -20.47 -9.81 -11.64
CA ARG A 111 -21.36 -9.94 -10.48
C ARG A 111 -22.77 -10.08 -11.04
N GLU A 112 -23.42 -11.21 -10.83
CA GLU A 112 -24.86 -11.30 -11.03
C GLU A 112 -25.50 -10.27 -10.08
N LEU A 113 -26.23 -9.32 -10.66
CA LEU A 113 -26.95 -8.30 -9.89
C LEU A 113 -27.98 -9.01 -9.01
N SER A 114 -28.10 -8.58 -7.75
CA SER A 114 -29.23 -8.99 -6.92
C SER A 114 -30.56 -8.58 -7.60
N GLU A 115 -31.66 -9.30 -7.33
CA GLU A 115 -32.97 -8.91 -7.89
C GLU A 115 -33.35 -7.47 -7.54
N ASP A 116 -32.97 -7.02 -6.35
CA ASP A 116 -33.20 -5.65 -5.86
C ASP A 116 -32.42 -4.61 -6.67
N ASP A 117 -31.13 -4.86 -6.95
CA ASP A 117 -30.30 -3.97 -7.77
C ASP A 117 -30.83 -3.89 -9.21
N ARG A 118 -31.31 -5.01 -9.75
CA ARG A 118 -31.90 -5.08 -11.09
C ARG A 118 -33.19 -4.24 -11.17
N LEU A 119 -34.05 -4.32 -10.16
CA LEU A 119 -35.27 -3.52 -10.06
C LEU A 119 -34.97 -2.03 -9.88
N MET A 120 -33.94 -1.69 -9.10
CA MET A 120 -33.51 -0.31 -8.89
C MET A 120 -32.96 0.34 -10.17
N LEU A 121 -32.15 -0.40 -10.94
CA LEU A 121 -31.62 0.07 -12.22
C LEU A 121 -32.70 0.30 -13.27
N LEU A 122 -33.74 -0.54 -13.32
CA LEU A 122 -34.88 -0.34 -14.21
C LEU A 122 -35.63 0.96 -13.90
N ARG A 123 -35.84 1.27 -12.61
CA ARG A 123 -36.49 2.54 -12.19
C ARG A 123 -35.64 3.77 -12.49
N LEU A 124 -34.32 3.68 -12.28
CA LEU A 124 -33.39 4.76 -12.61
C LEU A 124 -33.33 5.04 -14.11
N SER A 125 -33.29 3.99 -14.93
CA SER A 125 -33.35 4.12 -16.40
C SER A 125 -34.62 4.82 -16.86
N GLU A 126 -35.76 4.55 -16.23
CA GLU A 126 -37.05 5.17 -16.57
C GLU A 126 -37.07 6.66 -16.21
N GLN A 127 -36.52 7.03 -15.05
CA GLN A 127 -36.42 8.43 -14.61
C GLN A 127 -35.48 9.27 -15.49
N VAL A 128 -34.34 8.71 -15.92
CA VAL A 128 -33.41 9.40 -16.82
C VAL A 128 -34.04 9.66 -18.19
N GLY A 129 -34.85 8.72 -18.70
CA GLY A 129 -35.63 8.92 -19.93
C GLY A 129 -36.63 10.08 -19.85
N GLN A 130 -37.26 10.26 -18.69
CA GLN A 130 -38.20 11.38 -18.46
C GLN A 130 -37.51 12.73 -18.37
N ILE A 131 -36.30 12.79 -17.80
CA ILE A 131 -35.51 14.02 -17.69
C ILE A 131 -34.96 14.43 -19.06
N ALA A 132 -34.46 13.48 -19.85
CA ALA A 132 -33.97 13.74 -21.21
C ALA A 132 -35.08 14.28 -22.13
N GLY A 133 -36.30 13.75 -22.02
CA GLY A 133 -37.46 14.24 -22.80
C GLY A 133 -37.92 15.67 -22.45
N HIS A 134 -37.55 16.19 -21.27
CA HIS A 134 -37.93 17.53 -20.84
C HIS A 134 -36.93 18.62 -21.27
N MET A 135 -35.66 18.26 -21.51
CA MET A 135 -34.61 19.21 -21.88
C MET A 135 -34.62 19.61 -23.36
N ASP A 136 -35.22 18.80 -24.24
CA ASP A 136 -35.27 19.06 -25.69
C ASP A 136 -36.27 20.17 -26.12
N ARG A 137 -37.04 20.76 -25.19
CA ARG A 137 -38.04 21.80 -25.51
C ARG A 137 -37.62 23.24 -25.22
N LEU A 138 -36.40 23.48 -24.76
CA LEU A 138 -35.96 24.82 -24.31
C LEU A 138 -34.57 25.20 -24.82
N ALA A 139 -34.42 25.45 -26.14
CA ALA A 139 -33.34 26.30 -26.66
C ALA A 139 -33.57 26.79 -28.11
N PRO A 140 -33.55 28.10 -28.38
CA PRO A 140 -33.26 28.67 -29.70
C PRO A 140 -31.81 29.21 -29.81
N ALA A 141 -31.39 29.43 -31.05
CA ALA A 141 -30.00 29.50 -31.53
C ALA A 141 -29.35 30.90 -31.69
N GLY A 142 -28.02 30.96 -31.43
CA GLY A 142 -26.93 31.75 -32.08
C GLY A 142 -26.88 33.29 -31.97
N PRO A 143 -25.80 34.00 -32.41
CA PRO A 143 -24.43 33.56 -32.76
C PRO A 143 -23.23 34.48 -32.33
N ALA A 144 -22.01 33.92 -32.43
CA ALA A 144 -20.63 34.43 -32.70
C ALA A 144 -20.16 35.90 -32.46
N ARG A 145 -18.94 36.06 -31.86
CA ARG A 145 -17.79 36.81 -32.45
C ARG A 145 -16.47 36.74 -31.65
N ALA A 146 -15.39 37.10 -32.36
CA ALA A 146 -13.95 36.87 -32.17
C ALA A 146 -13.14 37.88 -31.30
N GLY A 147 -11.88 37.51 -30.99
CA GLY A 147 -10.75 38.41 -30.62
C GLY A 147 -9.64 37.68 -29.83
N ARG A 148 -8.45 37.38 -30.40
CA ARG A 148 -7.13 38.07 -30.28
C ARG A 148 -6.59 38.20 -28.83
N SER A 149 -5.32 38.08 -28.42
CA SER A 149 -3.97 37.70 -28.94
C SER A 149 -2.93 38.04 -27.83
N GLY A 150 -1.75 37.39 -27.77
CA GLY A 150 -0.52 37.84 -27.06
C GLY A 150 -0.05 36.91 -25.93
N ALA A 151 1.06 36.14 -25.98
CA ALA A 151 2.49 36.35 -26.25
C ALA A 151 3.37 36.49 -24.96
N SER A 152 4.24 35.48 -24.71
CA SER A 152 5.68 35.51 -24.27
C SER A 152 6.08 36.25 -22.97
N ALA A 153 7.12 35.94 -22.17
CA ALA A 153 8.28 35.04 -22.21
C ALA A 153 8.89 34.88 -20.78
N GLU A 154 9.58 33.75 -20.58
CA GLU A 154 10.92 33.51 -19.99
C GLU A 154 11.51 34.32 -18.81
N ALA A 155 12.21 33.54 -17.97
CA ALA A 155 13.10 33.92 -16.87
C ALA A 155 14.45 34.48 -17.34
N PRO A 156 15.27 34.99 -16.40
CA PRO A 156 16.71 34.75 -16.53
C PRO A 156 17.43 34.36 -15.23
N ASP A 157 18.48 33.61 -15.52
CA ASP A 157 19.55 33.01 -14.73
C ASP A 157 20.63 34.05 -14.34
N PHE A 158 21.47 33.75 -13.34
CA PHE A 158 22.84 34.28 -13.28
C PHE A 158 23.79 33.35 -12.50
N ALA A 159 24.92 33.07 -13.15
CA ALA A 159 25.87 31.98 -12.90
C ALA A 159 27.15 32.39 -12.14
N GLY A 160 27.93 31.36 -11.75
CA GLY A 160 29.39 31.38 -11.52
C GLY A 160 29.81 30.53 -10.29
N ASN A 161 30.89 29.74 -10.25
CA ASN A 161 31.98 29.43 -11.18
C ASN A 161 32.88 28.32 -10.53
N GLY A 162 33.31 27.28 -11.28
CA GLY A 162 34.54 26.46 -11.09
C GLY A 162 34.64 25.40 -9.94
N PRO A 163 35.30 24.22 -10.16
CA PRO A 163 35.32 23.09 -9.21
C PRO A 163 36.51 23.12 -8.23
N PRO A 164 36.35 22.60 -7.00
CA PRO A 164 37.32 21.60 -6.53
C PRO A 164 36.72 20.52 -5.61
N TYR A 165 37.18 19.28 -5.79
CA TYR A 165 37.04 18.18 -4.82
C TYR A 165 37.72 18.59 -3.50
N ALA A 166 36.94 19.06 -2.52
CA ALA A 166 37.38 19.25 -1.15
C ALA A 166 36.18 19.03 -0.21
N ALA A 167 36.29 18.02 0.66
CA ALA A 167 35.30 17.73 1.68
C ALA A 167 35.02 18.97 2.54
N LYS A 168 33.76 19.43 2.56
CA LYS A 168 33.14 20.26 3.62
C LYS A 168 31.67 20.57 3.29
N ASP A 169 30.78 19.65 3.66
CA ASP A 169 29.71 19.91 4.65
C ASP A 169 28.87 18.63 4.82
N PRO A 170 28.60 18.15 6.05
CA PRO A 170 27.66 17.05 6.27
C PRO A 170 26.18 17.45 6.07
N SER A 171 25.90 18.61 5.47
CA SER A 171 24.66 19.35 5.77
C SER A 171 23.51 19.15 4.78
N PHE A 172 23.62 18.32 3.73
CA PHE A 172 22.47 18.08 2.85
C PHE A 172 21.31 17.37 3.56
N LEU A 173 21.60 16.49 4.51
CA LEU A 173 20.58 15.91 5.39
C LEU A 173 20.10 16.86 6.49
N SER A 174 20.67 18.07 6.60
CA SER A 174 20.15 19.11 7.50
C SER A 174 19.10 20.00 6.82
N ASP A 175 19.01 20.00 5.48
CA ASP A 175 17.99 20.74 4.76
C ASP A 175 16.69 19.94 4.63
N ALA A 176 15.93 19.91 5.74
CA ALA A 176 14.59 19.34 5.78
C ALA A 176 13.68 19.90 4.66
N ARG A 177 13.84 21.17 4.28
CA ARG A 177 12.97 21.82 3.28
C ARG A 177 13.21 21.23 1.90
N MET A 178 14.47 20.96 1.54
CA MET A 178 14.81 20.28 0.29
C MET A 178 14.22 18.87 0.25
N LEU A 179 14.42 18.07 1.30
CA LEU A 179 13.87 16.70 1.38
C LEU A 179 12.34 16.69 1.27
N ARG A 180 11.65 17.58 1.99
CA ARG A 180 10.20 17.74 1.89
C ARG A 180 9.75 18.20 0.49
N ARG A 181 10.53 19.04 -0.20
CA ARG A 181 10.26 19.43 -1.60
C ARG A 181 10.33 18.23 -2.53
N ILE A 182 11.33 17.35 -2.37
CA ILE A 182 11.48 16.12 -3.16
C ILE A 182 10.29 15.18 -2.92
N ILE A 183 9.91 14.93 -1.66
CA ILE A 183 8.73 14.13 -1.30
C ILE A 183 7.48 14.69 -1.98
N ARG A 184 7.25 16.01 -1.88
CA ARG A 184 6.10 16.68 -2.50
C ARG A 184 6.12 16.54 -4.02
N GLN A 185 7.28 16.68 -4.67
CA GLN A 185 7.41 16.50 -6.13
C GLN A 185 7.05 15.07 -6.56
N ARG A 186 7.44 14.06 -5.77
CA ARG A 186 7.07 12.66 -6.02
C ARG A 186 5.56 12.43 -5.86
N GLN A 187 4.98 12.92 -4.76
CA GLN A 187 3.53 12.83 -4.51
C GLN A 187 2.68 13.60 -5.54
N LEU A 188 3.20 14.68 -6.12
CA LEU A 188 2.50 15.43 -7.17
C LEU A 188 2.25 14.58 -8.42
N ARG A 189 3.08 13.57 -8.72
CA ARG A 189 2.91 12.69 -9.89
C ARG A 189 1.54 12.00 -9.87
N ALA A 190 1.14 11.51 -8.70
CA ALA A 190 -0.15 10.84 -8.47
C ALA A 190 -1.38 11.72 -8.73
N ARG A 191 -1.21 13.05 -8.84
CA ARG A 191 -2.31 13.97 -9.21
C ARG A 191 -2.55 14.04 -10.72
N PHE A 192 -1.56 13.66 -11.53
CA PHE A 192 -1.60 13.80 -12.99
C PHE A 192 -1.62 12.45 -13.70
N ILE A 193 -1.12 11.41 -13.05
CA ILE A 193 -1.04 10.04 -13.58
C ILE A 193 -1.40 9.09 -12.44
N GLU A 194 -2.04 7.96 -12.74
CA GLU A 194 -2.47 6.95 -11.76
C GLU A 194 -1.34 6.65 -10.75
N GLY A 195 -1.62 6.90 -9.47
CA GLY A 195 -0.60 6.98 -8.41
C GLY A 195 0.17 5.68 -8.15
N ASP A 196 -0.46 4.54 -8.41
CA ASP A 196 0.11 3.22 -8.15
C ASP A 196 1.23 2.83 -9.13
N LEU A 197 1.37 3.56 -10.25
CA LEU A 197 2.41 3.30 -11.26
C LEU A 197 3.80 3.78 -10.85
N PHE A 198 3.92 4.66 -9.85
CA PHE A 198 5.18 5.30 -9.44
C PHE A 198 5.55 5.06 -7.98
N ALA A 199 4.97 4.05 -7.35
CA ALA A 199 5.29 3.71 -5.97
C ALA A 199 6.73 3.19 -5.85
N ASP A 200 7.50 3.79 -4.95
CA ASP A 200 8.85 3.36 -4.59
C ASP A 200 9.01 3.49 -3.07
N PRO A 201 8.39 2.53 -2.34
CA PRO A 201 8.17 2.65 -0.90
C PRO A 201 9.46 2.68 -0.10
N ALA A 202 10.50 1.97 -0.54
CA ALA A 202 11.80 1.98 0.14
C ALA A 202 12.43 3.39 0.11
N TRP A 203 12.42 4.03 -1.06
CA TRP A 203 12.93 5.38 -1.20
C TRP A 203 12.07 6.41 -0.48
N ASP A 204 10.75 6.28 -0.54
CA ASP A 204 9.83 7.21 0.12
C ASP A 204 10.00 7.17 1.66
N MET A 205 10.22 5.97 2.24
CA MET A 205 10.55 5.81 3.66
C MET A 205 11.93 6.40 4.01
N LEU A 206 12.96 6.18 3.18
CA LEU A 206 14.29 6.75 3.37
C LEU A 206 14.22 8.29 3.40
N LEU A 207 13.46 8.89 2.48
CA LEU A 207 13.26 10.33 2.41
C LEU A 207 12.51 10.88 3.62
N ASP A 208 11.45 10.20 4.08
CA ASP A 208 10.68 10.66 5.23
C ASP A 208 11.48 10.60 6.54
N LEU A 209 12.22 9.51 6.77
CA LEU A 209 13.11 9.39 7.92
C LEU A 209 14.28 10.39 7.88
N ALA A 210 14.83 10.65 6.69
CA ALA A 210 15.85 11.68 6.49
C ALA A 210 15.31 13.08 6.85
N ALA A 211 14.10 13.41 6.37
CA ALA A 211 13.46 14.69 6.68
C ALA A 211 13.12 14.81 8.17
N ALA A 212 12.62 13.74 8.79
CA ALA A 212 12.31 13.72 10.22
C ALA A 212 13.58 13.89 11.08
N ARG A 213 14.69 13.23 10.73
CA ARG A 213 15.98 13.40 11.40
C ARG A 213 16.47 14.85 11.30
N ALA A 214 16.37 15.47 10.12
CA ALA A 214 16.70 16.88 9.91
C ALA A 214 15.86 17.83 10.77
N GLU A 215 14.61 17.46 11.03
CA GLU A 215 13.65 18.19 11.87
C GLU A 215 13.77 17.86 13.36
N GLY A 216 14.65 16.93 13.75
CA GLY A 216 14.78 16.45 15.14
C GLY A 216 13.55 15.69 15.65
N LYS A 217 12.82 15.01 14.75
CA LYS A 217 11.58 14.28 15.05
C LYS A 217 11.80 12.77 14.96
N GLN A 218 11.15 12.04 15.86
CA GLN A 218 11.03 10.59 15.78
C GLN A 218 9.85 10.19 14.90
N VAL A 219 9.98 9.07 14.19
CA VAL A 219 8.93 8.56 13.29
C VAL A 219 8.43 7.22 13.80
N SER A 220 7.14 7.14 14.09
CA SER A 220 6.51 5.88 14.48
C SER A 220 6.38 4.95 13.28
N VAL A 221 6.31 3.64 13.53
CA VAL A 221 6.04 2.65 12.47
C VAL A 221 4.78 3.01 11.67
N THR A 222 3.69 3.40 12.34
CA THR A 222 2.44 3.80 11.68
C THR A 222 2.62 5.01 10.76
N SER A 223 3.38 6.02 11.20
CA SER A 223 3.67 7.20 10.38
C SER A 223 4.51 6.84 9.16
N LEU A 224 5.50 5.95 9.34
CA LEU A 224 6.36 5.49 8.26
C LEU A 224 5.60 4.65 7.22
N CYS A 225 4.62 3.85 7.67
CA CYS A 225 3.72 3.14 6.77
C CYS A 225 2.91 4.10 5.88
N ILE A 226 2.42 5.21 6.43
CA ILE A 226 1.72 6.24 5.64
C ILE A 226 2.66 6.86 4.61
N ALA A 227 3.91 7.18 5.00
CA ALA A 227 4.90 7.78 4.12
C ALA A 227 5.25 6.90 2.91
N SER A 228 5.18 5.58 3.07
CA SER A 228 5.51 4.61 2.02
C SER A 228 4.56 4.57 0.81
N ALA A 229 3.38 5.19 0.94
CA ALA A 229 2.33 5.20 -0.09
C ALA A 229 1.90 3.80 -0.61
N VAL A 230 2.16 2.74 0.17
CA VAL A 230 1.70 1.37 -0.10
C VAL A 230 0.85 0.85 1.06
N PRO A 231 0.09 -0.25 0.89
CA PRO A 231 -0.68 -0.85 1.98
C PRO A 231 0.18 -1.15 3.21
N PRO A 232 -0.35 -1.02 4.45
CA PRO A 232 0.44 -1.15 5.68
C PRO A 232 1.28 -2.43 5.80
N THR A 233 0.76 -3.57 5.35
CA THR A 233 1.49 -4.86 5.37
C THR A 233 2.68 -4.86 4.39
N THR A 234 2.53 -4.20 3.24
CA THR A 234 3.62 -4.02 2.27
C THR A 234 4.69 -3.10 2.85
N ALA A 235 4.26 -2.04 3.55
CA ALA A 235 5.18 -1.14 4.24
C ALA A 235 5.96 -1.87 5.35
N LEU A 236 5.30 -2.68 6.18
CA LEU A 236 5.96 -3.45 7.23
C LEU A 236 7.02 -4.41 6.67
N ARG A 237 6.75 -5.04 5.52
CA ARG A 237 7.74 -5.88 4.82
C ARG A 237 8.97 -5.08 4.41
N TRP A 238 8.78 -3.90 3.82
CA TRP A 238 9.88 -3.01 3.43
C TRP A 238 10.67 -2.52 4.65
N ILE A 239 10.00 -2.18 5.75
CA ILE A 239 10.66 -1.82 7.01
C ILE A 239 11.54 -2.98 7.50
N GLY A 240 11.03 -4.22 7.47
CA GLY A 240 11.82 -5.41 7.81
C GLY A 240 13.07 -5.56 6.94
N GLN A 241 12.91 -5.52 5.62
CA GLN A 241 14.03 -5.64 4.67
C GLN A 241 15.08 -4.53 4.84
N LEU A 242 14.65 -3.30 5.13
CA LEU A 242 15.55 -2.16 5.32
C LEU A 242 16.25 -2.19 6.70
N VAL A 243 15.63 -2.80 7.71
CA VAL A 243 16.29 -3.11 8.99
C VAL A 243 17.36 -4.20 8.78
N GLU A 244 17.03 -5.29 8.10
CA GLU A 244 17.97 -6.38 7.78
C GLU A 244 19.16 -5.89 6.94
N ALA A 245 18.90 -4.98 6.00
CA ALA A 245 19.94 -4.34 5.19
C ALA A 245 20.82 -3.33 5.96
N GLY A 246 20.55 -3.11 7.25
CA GLY A 246 21.29 -2.16 8.08
C GLY A 246 21.04 -0.69 7.73
N LEU A 247 19.95 -0.40 7.02
CA LEU A 247 19.57 0.97 6.67
C LEU A 247 18.69 1.62 7.75
N PHE A 248 17.80 0.83 8.36
CA PHE A 248 16.92 1.26 9.45
C PHE A 248 17.32 0.62 10.78
N GLN A 249 17.01 1.30 11.87
CA GLN A 249 17.09 0.76 13.22
C GLN A 249 15.79 1.03 13.98
N ARG A 250 15.41 0.09 14.84
CA ARG A 250 14.27 0.24 15.76
C ARG A 250 14.75 0.93 17.03
N VAL A 251 14.01 1.94 17.46
CA VAL A 251 14.24 2.65 18.72
C VAL A 251 13.02 2.48 19.61
N CYS A 252 13.24 1.95 20.81
CA CYS A 252 12.20 1.81 21.82
C CYS A 252 11.98 3.16 22.51
N ASP A 253 10.71 3.52 22.75
CA ASP A 253 10.37 4.61 23.67
C ASP A 253 10.71 4.19 25.12
N GLU A 254 11.51 4.99 25.83
CA GLU A 254 11.91 4.72 27.22
C GLU A 254 10.72 4.77 28.20
N ASN A 255 9.62 5.44 27.83
CA ASN A 255 8.44 5.64 28.68
C ASN A 255 7.22 4.80 28.27
N ASP A 256 7.15 4.28 27.03
CA ASP A 256 6.04 3.44 26.56
C ASP A 256 6.47 2.39 25.53
N ARG A 257 6.69 1.15 26.00
CA ARG A 257 7.09 0.00 25.15
C ARG A 257 6.08 -0.36 24.06
N ARG A 258 4.88 0.25 24.04
CA ARG A 258 3.88 0.09 22.97
C ARG A 258 4.16 0.98 21.75
N ARG A 259 5.10 1.93 21.84
CA ARG A 259 5.47 2.84 20.75
C ARG A 259 6.86 2.46 20.24
N ALA A 260 6.88 1.86 19.04
CA ALA A 260 8.11 1.60 18.32
C ALA A 260 8.38 2.73 17.33
N PHE A 261 9.56 3.34 17.45
CA PHE A 261 10.07 4.31 16.50
C PHE A 261 11.06 3.64 15.54
N ILE A 262 11.16 4.19 14.34
CA ILE A 262 12.15 3.79 13.33
C ILE A 262 13.03 5.00 13.06
N GLU A 263 14.32 4.76 12.97
CA GLU A 263 15.33 5.75 12.61
C GLU A 263 16.26 5.21 11.52
N LEU A 264 16.94 6.11 10.82
CA LEU A 264 18.06 5.73 9.96
C LEU A 264 19.25 5.31 10.83
N THR A 265 19.97 4.28 10.40
CA THR A 265 21.31 4.01 10.96
C THR A 265 22.27 5.13 10.55
N ASP A 266 23.32 5.35 11.33
CA ASP A 266 24.35 6.35 10.97
C ASP A 266 25.00 6.01 9.61
N GLN A 267 25.11 4.72 9.27
CA GLN A 267 25.58 4.29 7.95
C GLN A 267 24.63 4.73 6.83
N ALA A 268 23.32 4.61 7.02
CA ALA A 268 22.33 5.05 6.03
C ALA A 268 22.33 6.58 5.88
N VAL A 269 22.50 7.31 6.97
CA VAL A 269 22.68 8.76 6.98
C VAL A 269 23.89 9.15 6.14
N ASP A 270 25.05 8.53 6.35
CA ASP A 270 26.25 8.80 5.56
C ASP A 270 26.06 8.51 4.06
N ARG A 271 25.37 7.41 3.72
CA ARG A 271 25.08 7.04 2.32
C ARG A 271 24.16 8.05 1.66
N LEU A 272 23.08 8.45 2.32
CA LEU A 272 22.15 9.46 1.81
C LEU A 272 22.82 10.83 1.68
N ALA A 273 23.67 11.23 2.63
CA ALA A 273 24.41 12.48 2.55
C ALA A 273 25.34 12.51 1.32
N ARG A 274 26.04 11.40 1.03
CA ARG A 274 26.86 11.27 -0.20
C ARG A 274 26.01 11.34 -1.46
N TYR A 275 24.90 10.59 -1.50
CA TYR A 275 23.98 10.59 -2.63
C TYR A 275 23.45 12.00 -2.95
N PHE A 276 22.98 12.74 -1.93
CA PHE A 276 22.50 14.11 -2.14
C PHE A 276 23.63 15.08 -2.48
N GLY A 277 24.84 14.86 -1.93
CA GLY A 277 26.03 15.59 -2.32
C GLY A 277 26.36 15.41 -3.80
N GLU A 278 26.26 14.18 -4.32
CA GLU A 278 26.44 13.90 -5.75
C GLU A 278 25.36 14.55 -6.60
N ILE A 279 24.08 14.43 -6.22
CA ILE A 279 22.96 15.03 -6.96
C ILE A 279 23.07 16.55 -7.03
N ALA A 280 23.52 17.21 -5.95
CA ALA A 280 23.69 18.66 -5.94
C ALA A 280 24.81 19.12 -6.88
N LEU A 281 25.78 18.25 -7.19
CA LEU A 281 26.85 18.51 -8.16
C LEU A 281 26.41 18.23 -9.60
N THR A 282 25.37 17.42 -9.80
CA THR A 282 24.75 17.20 -11.11
C THR A 282 23.88 18.41 -11.48
N GLN A 283 24.13 19.03 -12.63
CA GLN A 283 23.31 20.16 -13.11
C GLN A 283 21.82 19.77 -13.14
N PRO A 284 20.90 20.71 -12.84
CA PRO A 284 19.47 20.42 -12.89
C PRO A 284 19.11 19.93 -14.29
N VAL A 285 18.65 18.68 -14.37
CA VAL A 285 18.07 18.17 -15.61
C VAL A 285 16.80 18.97 -15.85
N PRO A 286 16.68 19.69 -16.99
CA PRO A 286 15.42 20.32 -17.36
C PRO A 286 14.41 19.18 -17.56
N VAL A 287 13.33 19.26 -16.80
CA VAL A 287 12.23 18.29 -16.77
C VAL A 287 11.60 18.13 -18.15
#